data_AF-A0A2G9MZM6-F1
#
_entry.id   AF-A0A2G9MZM6-F1
#
_cell.length_a   1.000
_cell.length_b   1.000
_cell.length_c   1.000
_cell.angle_alpha   90.00
_cell.angle_beta   90.00
_cell.angle_gamma   90.00
#
_symmetry.space_group_name_H-M   'P 1'
#
loop_
_entity.id
_entity.type
_entity.pdbx_description
1 polymer ?
#
loop_
_entity_poly.entity_id
_entity_poly.type
_entity_poly.pdbx_seq_one_letter_code
_entity_poly.pdbx_strand_id
1 'polypeptide(L)' 'NAIEKLGKTLSEEIPKIVEQVFVITHERKLAGMGFGKTYLLERDKEKNEPTRVELVQYTA' A
#
# COMPACT_ATOMS: atom_id res chain seq x y z
N ASN A 1 6.98 16.60 5.20
CA ASN A 1 7.32 15.25 5.73
C ASN A 1 7.77 14.36 4.57
N ALA A 2 8.86 13.58 4.68
CA ALA A 2 9.41 12.86 3.52
C ALA A 2 8.49 11.75 2.98
N ILE A 3 7.77 11.06 3.88
CA ILE A 3 6.84 9.97 3.52
C ILE A 3 5.63 10.49 2.74
N GLU A 4 5.07 11.64 3.09
CA GLU A 4 3.99 12.28 2.33
C GLU A 4 4.42 12.64 0.92
N LYS A 5 5.64 13.18 0.76
CA LYS A 5 6.18 13.51 -0.57
C LYS A 5 6.34 12.25 -1.41
N LEU A 6 6.88 11.18 -0.82
CA LEU A 6 7.00 9.88 -1.49
C LEU A 6 5.63 9.32 -1.90
N GLY A 7 4.65 9.32 -0.98
CA GLY A 7 3.31 8.85 -1.25
C GLY A 7 2.66 9.59 -2.41
N LYS A 8 2.75 10.92 -2.40
CA LYS A 8 2.26 11.78 -3.49
C LYS A 8 2.93 11.46 -4.82
N THR A 9 4.27 11.31 -4.84
CA THR A 9 4.98 10.94 -6.07
C THR A 9 4.52 9.58 -6.60
N LEU A 10 4.36 8.58 -5.73
CA LEU A 10 3.94 7.23 -6.11
C LEU A 10 2.48 7.15 -6.57
N SER A 11 1.57 7.95 -5.99
CA SER A 11 0.13 7.90 -6.32
C SER A 11 -0.27 8.86 -7.44
N GLU A 12 0.45 9.98 -7.63
CA GLU A 12 0.07 11.01 -8.61
C GLU A 12 1.03 11.10 -9.80
N GLU A 13 2.34 11.01 -9.59
CA GLU A 13 3.33 11.30 -10.64
C GLU A 13 3.75 10.05 -11.42
N ILE A 14 4.04 8.96 -10.72
CA ILE A 14 4.44 7.69 -11.36
C ILE A 14 3.36 7.15 -12.30
N PRO A 15 2.05 7.15 -11.97
CA PRO A 15 1.02 6.66 -12.88
C PRO A 15 0.88 7.44 -14.19
N LYS A 16 1.51 8.62 -14.31
CA LYS A 16 1.53 9.38 -15.58
C LYS A 16 2.52 8.81 -16.60
N ILE A 17 3.48 8.00 -16.15
CA ILE A 17 4.57 7.46 -16.99
C ILE A 17 4.57 5.93 -17.06
N VAL A 18 3.83 5.25 -16.19
CA VAL A 18 3.65 3.78 -16.23
C VAL A 18 2.18 3.42 -16.07
N GLU A 19 1.76 2.34 -16.73
CA GLU A 19 0.37 1.90 -16.75
C GLU A 19 -0.13 1.38 -15.40
N GLN A 20 0.75 0.73 -14.62
CA GLN A 20 0.37 0.09 -13.37
C GLN A 20 1.48 0.19 -12.32
N VAL A 21 1.08 0.48 -11.08
CA VAL A 21 2.00 0.62 -9.93
C VAL A 21 1.52 -0.26 -8.78
N PHE A 22 2.44 -1.08 -8.25
CA PHE A 22 2.24 -1.81 -7.00
C PHE A 22 3.25 -1.30 -5.96
N VAL A 23 2.75 -0.93 -4.80
CA VAL A 23 3.58 -0.51 -3.66
C VAL A 23 3.47 -1.55 -2.56
N ILE A 24 4.59 -2.16 -2.20
CA ILE A 24 4.70 -3.11 -1.10
C ILE A 24 5.48 -2.43 0.02
N THR A 25 4.86 -2.28 1.19
CA THR A 25 5.44 -1.53 2.30
C THR A 25 4.95 -2.01 3.65
N HIS A 26 5.74 -1.79 4.69
CA HIS A 26 5.31 -1.90 6.10
C HIS A 26 4.93 -0.53 6.70
N GLU A 27 5.08 0.56 5.96
CA GLU A 27 4.73 1.91 6.41
C GLU A 27 3.23 2.19 6.22
N ARG A 28 2.48 2.17 7.33
CA ARG A 28 1.03 2.37 7.34
C ARG A 28 0.61 3.75 6.83
N LYS A 29 1.43 4.78 7.03
CA LYS A 29 1.11 6.13 6.53
C LYS A 29 1.07 6.17 5.02
N LEU A 30 1.89 5.37 4.34
CA LEU A 30 1.90 5.30 2.88
C LEU A 30 0.62 4.61 2.37
N ALA A 31 0.20 3.53 3.03
CA ALA A 31 -0.99 2.76 2.65
C ALA A 31 -2.29 3.58 2.55
N GLY A 32 -2.40 4.68 3.29
CA GLY A 32 -3.57 5.58 3.30
C GLY A 32 -3.50 6.78 2.35
N MET A 33 -2.44 6.94 1.53
CA MET A 33 -2.21 8.14 0.71
C MET A 33 -2.93 8.15 -0.65
N GLY A 34 -4.13 7.57 -0.73
CA GLY A 34 -4.97 7.65 -1.93
C GLY A 34 -4.57 6.69 -3.06
N PHE A 35 -3.97 5.55 -2.72
CA PHE A 35 -3.82 4.44 -3.67
C PHE A 35 -5.20 3.85 -4.02
N GLY A 36 -5.38 3.38 -5.26
CA GLY A 36 -6.69 2.92 -5.74
C GLY A 36 -7.27 1.73 -4.96
N LYS A 37 -6.45 0.70 -4.68
CA LYS A 37 -6.81 -0.43 -3.81
C LYS A 37 -5.64 -0.74 -2.88
N THR A 38 -5.93 -0.94 -1.60
CA THR A 38 -4.93 -1.35 -0.62
C THR A 38 -5.26 -2.71 -0.04
N TYR A 39 -4.27 -3.59 0.02
CA TYR A 39 -4.40 -4.94 0.57
C TYR A 39 -3.48 -5.11 1.78
N LEU A 40 -4.02 -5.68 2.84
CA LEU A 40 -3.27 -6.10 4.01
C LEU A 40 -2.95 -7.58 3.89
N LEU A 41 -1.66 -7.91 3.93
CA LEU A 41 -1.16 -9.28 3.88
C LEU A 41 -0.64 -9.64 5.27
N GLU A 42 -1.28 -10.60 5.93
CA GLU A 42 -0.95 -11.01 7.29
C GLU A 42 -0.83 -12.52 7.43
N ARG A 43 0.10 -12.97 8.27
CA ARG A 43 0.26 -14.36 8.66
C ARG A 43 0.96 -14.49 10.00
N ASP A 44 0.57 -15.48 10.78
CA ASP A 44 1.31 -15.97 11.94
C ASP A 44 2.45 -16.90 11.49
N LYS A 45 3.68 -16.39 11.56
CA LYS A 45 4.88 -17.14 11.16
C LYS A 45 5.18 -18.32 12.09
N GLU A 46 4.75 -18.25 13.35
CA GLU A 46 5.00 -19.30 14.34
C GLU A 46 4.14 -20.53 14.09
N LYS A 47 2.97 -20.34 13.46
CA LYS A 47 2.04 -21.42 13.11
C LYS A 47 2.23 -21.95 11.69
N ASN A 48 3.17 -21.36 10.93
CA ASN A 48 3.36 -21.63 9.51
C ASN A 48 2.04 -21.62 8.71
N GLU A 49 1.15 -20.68 9.06
CA GLU A 49 -0.18 -20.61 8.46
C GLU A 49 -0.15 -19.95 7.06
N PRO A 50 -1.17 -20.20 6.22
CA PRO A 50 -1.33 -19.49 4.96
C PRO A 50 -1.46 -17.98 5.16
N THR A 51 -0.88 -17.19 4.26
CA THR A 51 -1.07 -15.73 4.27
C THR A 51 -2.52 -15.38 3.98
N ARG A 52 -3.12 -14.59 4.87
CA ARG A 52 -4.43 -13.97 4.68
C ARG A 52 -4.28 -12.64 3.95
N VAL A 53 -5.25 -12.35 3.08
CA VAL A 53 -5.30 -11.12 2.29
C VAL A 53 -6.62 -10.42 2.57
N GLU A 54 -6.56 -9.17 3.01
CA GLU A 54 -7.74 -8.36 3.32
C GLU A 54 -7.74 -7.08 2.48
N LEU A 55 -8.88 -6.72 1.90
CA LEU A 55 -9.05 -5.42 1.25
C LEU A 55 -9.28 -4.35 2.32
N VAL A 56 -8.39 -3.38 2.38
CA VAL A 56 -8.49 -2.27 3.32
C VAL A 56 -9.07 -1.05 2.62
N GLN A 57 -10.14 -0.51 3.19
CA GLN A 57 -10.71 0.77 2.76
C GLN A 57 -10.28 1.84 3.75
N TYR A 58 -9.43 2.77 3.30
CA TYR A 58 -9.13 3.97 4.06
C TYR A 58 -10.20 5.01 3.72
N THR A 59 -11.03 5.38 4.70
CA THR A 59 -11.90 6.55 4.57
C THR A 59 -11.04 7.81 4.59
N ALA A 60 -11.18 8.63 3.55
CA ALA A 60 -10.51 9.93 3.41
C ALA A 60 -10.96 10.92 4.49
#